data_AF-A0A8S9YQK5-F1
#
_entry.id   AF-A0A8S9YQK5-F1
#
_cell.length_a   1.000
_cell.length_b   1.000
_cell.length_c   1.000
_cell.angle_alpha   90.00
_cell.angle_beta   90.00
_cell.angle_gamma   90.00
#
_symmetry.space_group_name_H-M   'P 1'
#
loop_
_entity.id
_entity.type
_entity.pdbx_description
1 polymer ?
#
loop_
_entity_poly.entity_id
_entity_poly.type
_entity_poly.pdbx_seq_one_letter_code
_entity_poly.pdbx_strand_id
1 'polypeptide(L)'
;MYTERNNHITLDHPATKPNVTFHTLAAAYPTQSLSLDQLRAQLHNIFTHDLVDIDEVKQLLTSLCCATSDWEKYAYFDEFRYTRNLVDDGNDKFNLILLCWGEGQASGIHEHDGAHCFFKVLSGRCVHVCIRFV
;
A
#
# COMPACT_ATOMS: atom_id res chain seq x y z
N MET A 1 -29.09 17.76 29.27
CA MET A 1 -29.30 16.33 29.56
C MET A 1 -29.72 15.67 28.26
N TYR A 2 -29.05 14.57 27.89
CA TYR A 2 -29.39 13.62 26.82
C TYR A 2 -30.88 13.18 26.90
N THR A 3 -31.56 12.67 25.87
CA THR A 3 -31.13 11.66 24.88
C THR A 3 -32.11 11.56 23.69
N GLU A 4 -31.60 10.97 22.62
CA GLU A 4 -32.20 10.56 21.35
C GLU A 4 -33.37 9.55 21.46
N ARG A 5 -34.21 9.52 20.42
CA ARG A 5 -35.03 8.36 20.01
C ARG A 5 -34.91 8.21 18.50
N ASN A 6 -34.69 6.99 18.01
CA ASN A 6 -35.37 6.36 16.86
C ASN A 6 -34.81 4.94 16.71
N ASN A 7 -35.54 3.92 17.17
CA ASN A 7 -36.60 3.16 16.48
C ASN A 7 -36.08 2.12 15.46
N HIS A 8 -35.85 0.95 16.05
CA HIS A 8 -35.94 -0.43 15.57
C HIS A 8 -36.94 -0.70 14.41
N ILE A 9 -36.46 -1.40 13.36
CA ILE A 9 -37.29 -2.18 12.42
C ILE A 9 -36.57 -3.51 12.17
N THR A 10 -37.24 -4.62 12.48
CA THR A 10 -36.84 -5.99 12.16
C THR A 10 -37.55 -6.43 10.88
N LEU A 11 -36.83 -7.09 9.97
CA LEU A 11 -37.41 -7.91 8.93
C LEU A 11 -36.63 -9.22 8.83
N ASP A 12 -37.39 -10.28 8.64
CA ASP A 12 -37.07 -11.66 8.99
C ASP A 12 -35.99 -12.31 8.12
N HIS A 13 -35.24 -13.18 8.78
CA HIS A 13 -34.20 -14.06 8.23
C HIS A 13 -34.82 -15.25 7.49
N PRO A 14 -34.09 -15.87 6.54
CA PRO A 14 -33.78 -17.27 6.80
C PRO A 14 -32.33 -17.67 6.49
N ALA A 15 -31.75 -18.35 7.48
CA ALA A 15 -30.64 -19.30 7.43
C ALA A 15 -29.21 -18.80 7.06
N THR A 16 -28.57 -18.08 7.97
CA THR A 16 -27.10 -18.17 8.16
C THR A 16 -26.80 -19.21 9.22
N LYS A 17 -25.88 -20.12 8.89
CA LYS A 17 -25.37 -21.19 9.75
C LYS A 17 -24.72 -20.60 11.03
N PRO A 18 -24.83 -21.25 12.19
CA PRO A 18 -24.13 -20.80 13.38
C PRO A 18 -22.63 -21.09 13.23
N ASN A 19 -21.79 -20.15 13.68
CA ASN A 19 -20.32 -20.18 13.68
C ASN A 19 -19.57 -19.74 12.42
N VAL A 20 -19.88 -18.55 11.91
CA VAL A 20 -18.84 -17.71 11.31
C VAL A 20 -18.91 -16.32 11.93
N THR A 21 -18.13 -16.13 12.99
CA THR A 21 -17.86 -14.79 13.50
C THR A 21 -16.84 -14.15 12.58
N PHE A 22 -17.26 -13.19 11.76
CA PHE A 22 -16.32 -12.33 11.05
C PHE A 22 -15.74 -11.35 12.07
N HIS A 23 -14.57 -11.69 12.61
CA HIS A 23 -13.77 -10.74 13.36
C HIS A 23 -13.09 -9.82 12.34
N THR A 24 -13.71 -8.68 12.06
CA THR A 24 -12.94 -7.53 11.56
C THR A 24 -11.93 -7.21 12.65
N LEU A 25 -10.68 -7.60 12.45
CA LEU A 25 -9.57 -7.15 13.29
C LEU A 25 -9.35 -5.67 13.01
N ALA A 26 -10.23 -4.83 13.57
CA ALA A 26 -9.90 -3.46 13.88
C ALA A 26 -8.94 -3.50 15.08
N ALA A 27 -7.72 -3.98 14.84
CA ALA A 27 -6.63 -3.70 15.74
C ALA A 27 -6.41 -2.18 15.67
N ALA A 28 -6.64 -1.54 16.81
CA ALA A 28 -6.44 -0.11 17.00
C ALA A 28 -4.95 0.21 16.85
N TYR A 29 -4.52 0.51 15.63
CA TYR A 29 -3.22 1.10 15.37
C TYR A 29 -3.36 2.63 15.37
N PRO A 30 -2.39 3.37 15.94
CA PRO A 30 -2.46 4.82 16.01
C PRO A 30 -2.62 5.38 14.60
N THR A 31 -3.62 6.24 14.43
CA THR A 31 -3.97 6.99 13.21
C THR A 31 -2.91 8.05 12.88
N GLN A 32 -1.64 7.66 12.83
CA GLN A 32 -0.56 8.58 12.54
C GLN A 32 -0.15 8.43 11.08
N SER A 33 -0.53 9.43 10.28
CA SER A 33 -0.04 9.64 8.93
C SER A 33 1.49 9.69 8.93
N LEU A 34 2.16 8.77 8.23
CA LEU A 34 3.61 8.82 8.06
C LEU A 34 4.00 9.68 6.86
N SER A 35 5.05 10.48 7.00
CA SER A 35 5.72 11.16 5.89
C SER A 35 6.63 10.21 5.10
N LEU A 36 7.07 10.62 3.92
CA LEU A 36 8.01 9.85 3.09
C LEU A 36 9.34 9.59 3.82
N ASP A 37 9.88 10.58 4.55
CA ASP A 37 11.13 10.41 5.30
C ASP A 37 10.97 9.46 6.49
N GLN A 38 9.82 9.49 7.18
CA GLN A 38 9.52 8.54 8.25
C GLN A 38 9.36 7.12 7.70
N LEU A 39 8.72 6.96 6.53
CA LEU A 39 8.62 5.69 5.83
C LEU A 39 10.01 5.14 5.53
N ARG A 40 10.90 5.95 4.93
CA ARG A 40 12.28 5.55 4.62
C ARG A 40 13.01 5.08 5.87
N ALA A 41 13.01 5.88 6.93
CA ALA A 41 13.69 5.53 8.18
C ALA A 41 13.18 4.21 8.77
N GLN A 42 11.86 3.98 8.75
CA GLN A 42 11.28 2.73 9.25
C GLN A 42 11.62 1.53 8.34
N LEU A 43 11.66 1.70 7.02
CA LEU A 43 12.12 0.66 6.10
C LEU A 43 13.58 0.28 6.38
N HIS A 44 14.49 1.23 6.57
CA HIS A 44 15.88 0.90 6.95
C HIS A 44 15.93 0.10 8.27
N ASN A 45 15.09 0.44 9.26
CA ASN A 45 15.04 -0.29 10.52
C ASN A 45 14.52 -1.73 10.33
N ILE A 46 13.38 -1.91 9.64
CA ILE A 46 12.80 -3.24 9.36
C ILE A 46 13.82 -4.12 8.61
N PHE A 47 14.39 -3.59 7.54
CA PHE A 47 15.35 -4.33 6.71
C PHE A 47 16.75 -4.39 7.35
N THR A 48 16.99 -3.87 8.55
CA THR A 48 18.24 -4.19 9.27
C THR A 48 18.28 -5.68 9.63
N HIS A 49 17.12 -6.27 9.91
CA HIS A 49 16.98 -7.70 10.22
C HIS A 49 16.90 -8.55 8.94
N ASP A 50 17.23 -9.84 9.06
CA ASP A 50 17.18 -10.79 7.93
C ASP A 50 15.80 -11.45 7.78
N LEU A 51 15.02 -11.47 8.86
CA LEU A 51 13.63 -11.90 8.84
C LEU A 51 12.76 -10.63 8.83
N VAL A 52 12.05 -10.43 7.72
CA VAL A 52 11.17 -9.28 7.51
C VAL A 52 9.72 -9.76 7.53
N ASP A 53 8.90 -9.15 8.39
CA ASP A 53 7.47 -9.37 8.39
C ASP A 53 6.83 -8.61 7.22
N ILE A 54 6.28 -9.38 6.27
CA ILE A 54 5.62 -8.85 5.07
C ILE A 54 4.41 -7.98 5.45
N ASP A 55 3.68 -8.32 6.51
CA ASP A 55 2.49 -7.59 6.91
C ASP A 55 2.85 -6.28 7.62
N GLU A 56 3.99 -6.22 8.32
CA GLU A 56 4.54 -4.97 8.85
C GLU A 56 4.86 -3.98 7.71
N VAL A 57 5.53 -4.44 6.64
CA VAL A 57 5.85 -3.59 5.48
C VAL A 57 4.57 -3.10 4.77
N LYS A 58 3.55 -3.95 4.63
CA LYS A 58 2.25 -3.54 4.05
C LYS A 58 1.55 -2.49 4.89
N GLN A 59 1.54 -2.66 6.22
CA GLN A 59 0.93 -1.70 7.14
C GLN A 59 1.65 -0.36 7.07
N LEU A 60 2.97 -0.38 7.01
CA LEU A 60 3.81 0.81 6.88
C LEU A 60 3.50 1.57 5.59
N LEU A 61 3.46 0.90 4.44
CA LEU A 61 3.09 1.51 3.16
C LEU A 61 1.65 2.03 3.15
N THR A 62 0.72 1.31 3.78
CA THR A 62 -0.69 1.74 3.88
C THR A 62 -0.80 3.04 4.67
N SER A 63 0.00 3.18 5.72
CA SER A 63 0.02 4.33 6.63
C SER A 63 0.79 5.55 6.07
N LEU A 64 1.48 5.39 4.94
CA LEU A 64 2.06 6.51 4.19
C LEU A 64 0.95 7.48 3.77
N CYS A 65 1.09 8.73 4.20
CA CYS A 65 0.24 9.83 3.84
C CYS A 65 1.16 11.00 3.48
N CYS A 66 1.47 11.10 2.19
CA CYS A 66 2.37 12.11 1.65
C CYS A 66 1.61 13.09 0.74
N ALA A 67 1.92 14.37 0.87
CA ALA A 67 1.51 15.39 -0.09
C ALA A 67 2.35 15.28 -1.37
N THR A 68 1.86 15.86 -2.47
CA THR A 68 2.60 15.89 -3.73
C THR A 68 4.02 16.45 -3.57
N SER A 69 4.17 17.49 -2.73
CA SER A 69 5.46 18.12 -2.42
C SER A 69 6.51 17.17 -1.85
N ASP A 70 6.09 16.07 -1.22
CA ASP A 70 7.02 15.12 -0.59
C ASP A 70 7.77 14.28 -1.64
N TRP A 71 7.14 14.02 -2.79
CA TRP A 71 7.66 13.11 -3.81
C TRP A 71 7.84 13.73 -5.20
N GLU A 72 7.31 14.94 -5.45
CA GLU A 72 7.39 15.60 -6.77
C GLU A 72 8.82 15.79 -7.28
N LYS A 73 9.79 15.99 -6.38
CA LYS A 73 11.22 16.12 -6.72
C LYS A 73 11.81 14.87 -7.37
N TYR A 74 11.16 13.71 -7.21
CA TYR A 74 11.56 12.45 -7.85
C TYR A 74 10.70 12.13 -9.08
N ALA A 75 9.66 12.93 -9.38
CA ALA A 75 8.66 12.63 -10.40
C ALA A 75 9.11 13.06 -11.80
N TYR A 76 10.13 12.40 -12.34
CA TYR A 76 10.57 12.64 -13.72
C TYR A 76 9.75 11.80 -14.70
N PHE A 77 9.19 12.44 -15.72
CA PHE A 77 8.40 11.77 -16.76
C PHE A 77 9.17 11.69 -18.08
N ASP A 78 8.86 10.67 -18.87
CA ASP A 78 9.30 10.49 -20.25
C ASP A 78 8.06 10.29 -21.13
N GLU A 79 8.08 10.87 -22.34
CA GLU A 79 6.93 10.88 -23.27
C GLU A 79 6.58 9.48 -23.76
N PHE A 80 7.57 8.61 -23.96
CA PHE A 80 7.41 7.35 -24.68
C PHE A 80 7.39 6.12 -23.78
N ARG A 81 7.86 6.25 -22.53
CA ARG A 81 7.94 5.13 -21.57
C ARG A 81 7.73 5.61 -20.14
N TYR A 82 7.28 4.69 -19.30
CA TYR A 82 7.27 4.94 -17.87
C TYR A 82 8.70 5.02 -17.33
N THR A 83 8.90 5.81 -16.29
CA THR A 83 10.21 6.01 -15.67
C THR A 83 10.29 5.30 -14.32
N ARG A 84 11.51 4.99 -13.91
CA ARG A 84 11.84 4.38 -12.62
C ARG A 84 12.79 5.32 -11.90
N ASN A 85 12.28 6.10 -10.97
CA ASN A 85 13.04 7.14 -10.29
C ASN A 85 13.43 6.64 -8.90
N LEU A 86 14.72 6.44 -8.67
CA LEU A 86 15.23 5.97 -7.37
C LEU A 86 14.98 7.05 -6.31
N VAL A 87 14.30 6.66 -5.22
CA VAL A 87 14.07 7.51 -4.05
C VAL A 87 15.06 7.17 -2.95
N ASP A 88 15.33 5.87 -2.75
CA ASP A 88 16.25 5.36 -1.73
C ASP A 88 16.83 4.01 -2.20
N ASP A 89 18.15 3.85 -2.12
CA ASP A 89 18.89 2.61 -2.39
C ASP A 89 18.93 1.67 -1.17
N GLY A 90 18.39 2.13 -0.03
CA GLY A 90 18.24 1.34 1.17
C GLY A 90 19.58 1.01 1.80
N ASN A 91 19.80 -0.28 2.06
CA ASN A 91 21.04 -0.82 2.63
C ASN A 91 21.42 -2.11 1.88
N ASP A 92 21.37 -2.10 0.54
CA ASP A 92 21.45 -3.27 -0.35
C ASP A 92 20.35 -4.34 -0.15
N LYS A 93 19.40 -4.09 0.75
CA LYS A 93 18.33 -5.01 1.13
C LYS A 93 16.95 -4.66 0.54
N PHE A 94 16.75 -3.41 0.13
CA PHE A 94 15.53 -2.97 -0.54
C PHE A 94 15.84 -1.78 -1.46
N ASN A 95 14.97 -1.52 -2.42
CA ASN A 95 15.00 -0.30 -3.22
C ASN A 95 13.63 0.38 -3.13
N LEU A 96 13.62 1.67 -2.82
CA LEU A 96 12.41 2.50 -2.89
C LEU A 96 12.45 3.30 -4.20
N ILE A 97 11.49 3.03 -5.09
CA ILE A 97 11.45 3.61 -6.43
C ILE A 97 10.08 4.25 -6.65
N LEU A 98 10.08 5.47 -7.18
CA LEU A 98 8.88 6.13 -7.69
C LEU A 98 8.72 5.83 -9.18
N LEU A 99 7.60 5.20 -9.54
CA LEU A 99 7.24 4.93 -10.93
C LEU A 99 6.33 6.04 -11.45
N CYS A 100 6.71 6.68 -12.55
CA CYS A 100 5.89 7.70 -13.20
C CYS A 100 5.39 7.18 -14.54
N TRP A 101 4.07 7.19 -14.70
CA TRP A 101 3.37 6.69 -15.87
C TRP A 101 2.68 7.85 -16.57
N GLY A 102 3.02 8.09 -17.83
CA GLY A 102 2.23 8.91 -18.74
C GLY A 102 0.93 8.20 -19.14
N GLU A 103 0.00 8.95 -19.73
CA GLU A 103 -1.26 8.40 -20.19
C GLU A 103 -1.03 7.30 -21.24
N GLY A 104 -1.73 6.16 -21.08
CA GLY A 104 -1.64 5.02 -21.99
C GLY A 104 -0.35 4.18 -21.85
N GLN A 105 0.60 4.57 -21.00
CA GLN A 105 1.81 3.78 -20.77
C GLN A 105 1.50 2.52 -19.93
N ALA A 106 2.19 1.43 -20.24
CA ALA A 106 2.04 0.14 -19.55
C ALA A 106 3.40 -0.57 -19.43
N SER A 107 3.52 -1.46 -18.46
CA SER A 107 4.65 -2.39 -18.40
C SER A 107 4.37 -3.63 -19.26
N GLY A 108 5.45 -4.24 -19.74
CA GLY A 108 5.37 -5.62 -20.19
C GLY A 108 5.16 -6.58 -19.02
N ILE A 109 4.76 -7.81 -19.32
CA ILE A 109 4.70 -8.89 -18.32
C ILE A 109 6.12 -9.16 -17.83
N HIS A 110 6.32 -9.15 -16.51
CA HIS A 110 7.62 -9.37 -15.89
C HIS A 110 7.49 -10.08 -14.55
N GLU A 111 8.57 -10.74 -14.14
CA GLU A 111 8.74 -11.37 -12.84
C GLU A 111 9.74 -10.57 -12.00
N HIS A 112 9.68 -10.74 -10.68
CA HIS A 112 10.54 -10.04 -9.72
C HIS A 112 11.65 -10.94 -9.14
N ASP A 113 12.01 -12.02 -9.84
CA ASP A 113 13.14 -12.93 -9.53
C ASP A 113 13.28 -13.32 -8.05
N GLY A 114 12.15 -13.74 -7.44
CA GLY A 114 12.10 -14.13 -6.02
C GLY A 114 12.08 -12.98 -5.00
N ALA A 115 12.15 -11.72 -5.43
CA ALA A 115 12.03 -10.56 -4.56
C ALA A 115 10.56 -10.24 -4.21
N HIS A 116 10.33 -9.79 -2.98
CA HIS A 116 9.04 -9.24 -2.58
C HIS A 116 8.85 -7.84 -3.17
N CYS A 117 7.81 -7.67 -3.98
CA CYS A 117 7.45 -6.39 -4.57
C CYS A 117 6.20 -5.81 -3.88
N PHE A 118 6.31 -4.56 -3.45
CA PHE A 118 5.20 -3.80 -2.88
C PHE A 118 5.05 -2.50 -3.66
N PHE A 119 3.82 -2.08 -3.94
CA PHE A 119 3.55 -0.81 -4.59
C PHE A 119 2.34 -0.12 -3.96
N LYS A 120 2.36 1.21 -3.98
CA LYS A 120 1.27 2.07 -3.56
C LYS A 120 1.04 3.13 -4.62
N VAL A 121 -0.21 3.34 -5.00
CA VAL A 121 -0.59 4.43 -5.90
C VAL A 121 -0.61 5.72 -5.09
N LEU A 122 0.27 6.68 -5.42
CA LEU A 122 0.33 7.99 -4.77
C LEU A 122 -0.59 9.02 -5.44
N SER A 123 -0.79 8.90 -6.76
CA SER A 123 -1.65 9.78 -7.55
C SER A 123 -2.19 9.05 -8.78
N GLY A 124 -3.35 9.47 -9.27
CA GLY A 124 -4.00 8.87 -10.44
C GLY A 124 -4.60 7.49 -10.17
N ARG A 125 -4.61 6.63 -11.20
CA ARG A 125 -5.13 5.26 -11.14
C ARG A 125 -4.25 4.36 -11.98
N CYS A 126 -4.05 3.13 -11.51
CA CYS A 126 -3.32 2.08 -12.22
C CYS A 126 -4.15 0.80 -12.22
N VAL A 127 -4.05 0.02 -13.28
CA VAL A 127 -4.61 -1.33 -13.35
C VAL A 127 -3.47 -2.32 -13.23
N HIS A 128 -3.53 -3.18 -12.23
CA HIS A 128 -2.60 -4.29 -12.06
C HIS A 128 -3.28 -5.59 -12.48
N VAL A 129 -2.66 -6.34 -13.39
CA VAL A 129 -3.15 -7.66 -13.85
C VAL A 129 -2.13 -8.72 -13.45
N CYS A 130 -2.56 -9.66 -12.60
CA CYS A 130 -1.75 -10.81 -12.22
C CYS A 130 -2.02 -11.98 -13.16
N ILE A 131 -0.97 -12.50 -13.80
CA ILE A 131 -1.04 -13.67 -14.68
C ILE A 131 -0.42 -14.84 -13.92
N ARG A 132 -1.20 -15.90 -13.71
CA ARG A 132 -0.75 -17.14 -13.08
C ARG A 132 -0.66 -18.24 -14.12
N PHE A 133 0.53 -18.78 -14.33
CA PHE A 133 0.71 -20.00 -15.11
C PHE A 133 0.31 -21.19 -14.22
N VAL A 134 -0.53 -22.08 -14.76
CA VAL A 134 -0.98 -23.33 -14.12
C VAL A 134 -0.11 -24.50 -14.56
#